data_AF-A0ABD0XLK0-F1
#
_entry.id   AF-A0ABD0XLK0-F1
#
_cell.length_a   1.000
_cell.length_b   1.000
_cell.length_c   1.000
_cell.angle_alpha   90.00
_cell.angle_beta   90.00
_cell.angle_gamma   90.00
#
_symmetry.space_group_name_H-M   'P 1'
#
loop_
_entity.id
_entity.type
_entity.pdbx_description
1 polymer ?
#
loop_
_entity_poly.entity_id
_entity_poly.type
_entity_poly.pdbx_seq_one_letter_code
_entity_poly.pdbx_strand_id
1 'polypeptide(L)'
;MAASTRRPVGSLLMNFGICCSHLSKLSSNVSRQVLSRQLSVSSVLHRKNLAAAGPEKFSEEFIKKQVEEYNMGKRHLANMMGENPETFTQQDIDRSIAYLFPSGLFDKKARPLMKHPDEIFPKQQAVQWGVDGRPFHFLFYTGKQSYYSLMHIEHL
;
A
#
# COMPACT_ATOMS: atom_id res chain seq x y z
N MET A 1 -14.62 -27.80 42.78
CA MET A 1 -16.00 -27.28 42.59
C MET A 1 -16.19 -27.02 41.11
N ALA A 2 -16.85 -27.94 40.41
CA ALA A 2 -17.20 -27.81 39.00
C ALA A 2 -18.61 -27.22 38.90
N ALA A 3 -18.83 -26.25 38.01
CA ALA A 3 -20.15 -25.75 37.70
C ALA A 3 -20.29 -25.61 36.18
N SER A 4 -21.15 -26.46 35.60
CA SER A 4 -21.61 -26.36 34.22
C SER A 4 -22.81 -25.42 34.16
N THR A 5 -22.90 -24.61 33.11
CA THR A 5 -24.16 -24.02 32.67
C THR A 5 -24.23 -24.01 31.15
N ARG A 6 -25.35 -24.55 30.63
CA ARG A 6 -25.68 -24.73 29.21
C ARG A 6 -26.52 -23.56 28.68
N ARG A 7 -26.57 -23.49 27.33
CA ARG A 7 -27.64 -22.99 26.42
C ARG A 7 -27.46 -21.56 25.87
N PRO A 8 -28.07 -21.21 24.70
CA PRO A 8 -28.43 -22.01 23.52
C PRO A 8 -28.02 -21.37 22.16
N VAL A 9 -28.03 -22.19 21.11
CA VAL A 9 -27.98 -21.81 19.69
C VAL A 9 -29.30 -21.17 19.28
N GLY A 10 -29.25 -19.96 18.72
CA GLY A 10 -30.40 -19.29 18.09
C GLY A 10 -30.22 -19.22 16.58
N SER A 11 -31.02 -19.98 15.82
CA SER A 11 -31.14 -19.85 14.37
C SER A 11 -32.17 -18.77 14.04
N LEU A 12 -31.78 -17.74 13.29
CA LEU A 12 -32.70 -16.79 12.68
C LEU A 12 -33.16 -17.34 11.33
N LEU A 13 -34.33 -17.97 11.33
CA LEU A 13 -35.13 -18.26 10.13
C LEU A 13 -35.87 -16.98 9.74
N MET A 14 -35.47 -16.36 8.62
CA MET A 14 -36.20 -15.26 7.98
C MET A 14 -37.04 -15.84 6.84
N ASN A 15 -38.35 -15.82 7.05
CA ASN A 15 -39.38 -16.18 6.07
C ASN A 15 -39.58 -15.02 5.08
N PHE A 16 -39.55 -15.31 3.77
CA PHE A 16 -40.24 -14.47 2.79
C PHE A 16 -40.91 -15.31 1.68
N GLY A 17 -42.24 -15.37 1.77
CA GLY A 17 -43.17 -15.17 0.65
C GLY A 17 -43.13 -16.13 -0.53
N ILE A 18 -43.85 -17.25 -0.41
CA ILE A 18 -44.34 -18.03 -1.55
C ILE A 18 -45.70 -17.43 -1.97
N CYS A 19 -45.85 -17.03 -3.23
CA CYS A 19 -47.16 -16.80 -3.84
C CYS A 19 -47.34 -17.81 -4.98
N CYS A 20 -48.24 -18.77 -4.77
CA CYS A 20 -48.74 -19.68 -5.80
C CYS A 20 -50.00 -19.09 -6.42
N SER A 21 -50.06 -19.02 -7.75
CA SER A 21 -51.33 -18.94 -8.48
C SER A 21 -51.42 -20.11 -9.45
N HIS A 22 -52.42 -20.94 -9.19
CA HIS A 22 -52.82 -22.12 -9.92
C HIS A 22 -54.00 -21.76 -10.83
N LEU A 23 -53.94 -22.02 -12.15
CA LEU A 23 -55.17 -22.25 -12.92
C LEU A 23 -54.96 -23.09 -14.21
N SER A 24 -55.66 -24.24 -14.18
CA SER A 24 -56.38 -24.99 -15.24
C SER A 24 -55.67 -25.60 -16.46
N LYS A 25 -55.97 -26.89 -16.62
CA LYS A 25 -55.72 -27.85 -17.72
C LYS A 25 -56.35 -27.45 -19.07
N LEU A 26 -55.72 -27.83 -20.20
CA LEU A 26 -56.23 -28.81 -21.18
C LEU A 26 -55.25 -29.05 -22.35
N SER A 27 -55.39 -30.24 -22.93
CA SER A 27 -54.53 -30.97 -23.87
C SER A 27 -54.52 -30.42 -25.30
N SER A 28 -53.38 -30.48 -26.01
CA SER A 28 -53.23 -31.31 -27.23
C SER A 28 -51.95 -31.02 -28.04
N ASN A 29 -51.40 -32.12 -28.57
CA ASN A 29 -50.60 -32.30 -29.78
C ASN A 29 -49.13 -31.84 -29.84
N VAL A 30 -48.31 -32.87 -30.07
CA VAL A 30 -46.89 -32.90 -30.38
C VAL A 30 -46.59 -32.05 -31.62
N SER A 31 -45.76 -31.03 -31.44
CA SER A 31 -45.00 -30.43 -32.53
C SER A 31 -43.54 -30.34 -32.10
N ARG A 32 -42.65 -30.90 -32.94
CA ARG A 32 -41.20 -30.83 -32.76
C ARG A 32 -40.78 -29.36 -32.72
N GLN A 33 -40.53 -28.83 -31.53
CA GLN A 33 -39.80 -27.59 -31.36
C GLN A 33 -38.53 -27.91 -30.61
N VAL A 34 -37.41 -27.67 -31.29
CA VAL A 34 -36.06 -27.71 -30.75
C VAL A 34 -36.07 -26.84 -29.49
N LEU A 35 -35.91 -27.46 -28.32
CA LEU A 35 -35.73 -26.76 -27.05
C LEU A 35 -34.34 -26.09 -27.07
N SER A 36 -34.22 -24.97 -27.78
CA SER A 36 -33.16 -24.01 -27.46
C SER A 36 -33.45 -23.55 -26.04
N ARG A 37 -32.68 -24.04 -25.06
CA ARG A 37 -32.72 -23.48 -23.72
C ARG A 37 -32.31 -22.02 -23.83
N GLN A 38 -33.28 -21.10 -23.79
CA GLN A 38 -33.02 -19.69 -23.54
C GLN A 38 -32.49 -19.60 -22.11
N LEU A 39 -31.17 -19.61 -21.97
CA LEU A 39 -30.53 -19.27 -20.70
C LEU A 39 -30.86 -17.80 -20.43
N SER A 40 -31.49 -17.52 -19.30
CA SER A 40 -31.61 -16.17 -18.76
C SER A 40 -30.20 -15.62 -18.53
N VAL A 41 -29.67 -14.87 -19.50
CA VAL A 41 -28.39 -14.20 -19.37
C VAL A 41 -28.64 -12.91 -18.60
N SER A 42 -28.61 -12.98 -17.27
CA SER A 42 -28.59 -11.77 -16.46
C SER A 42 -27.26 -11.05 -16.71
N SER A 43 -27.30 -9.89 -17.37
CA SER A 43 -26.13 -9.03 -17.52
C SER A 43 -25.80 -8.39 -16.17
N VAL A 44 -25.12 -9.13 -15.29
CA VAL A 44 -24.63 -8.58 -14.03
C VAL A 44 -23.52 -7.59 -14.35
N LEU A 45 -23.72 -6.30 -14.06
CA LEU A 45 -22.68 -5.28 -14.21
C LEU A 45 -21.47 -5.68 -13.37
N HIS A 46 -20.36 -6.00 -14.03
CA HIS A 46 -19.10 -6.27 -13.34
C HIS A 46 -18.56 -4.96 -12.78
N ARG A 47 -18.31 -4.92 -11.46
CA ARG A 47 -17.68 -3.77 -10.81
C ARG A 47 -16.27 -3.60 -11.37
N LYS A 48 -15.93 -2.40 -11.84
CA LYS A 48 -14.55 -2.09 -12.28
C LYS A 48 -13.64 -2.21 -11.05
N ASN A 49 -12.57 -2.99 -11.18
CA ASN A 49 -11.56 -3.12 -10.12
C ASN A 49 -10.88 -1.76 -9.91
N LEU A 50 -10.74 -1.37 -8.64
CA LEU A 50 -9.94 -0.20 -8.29
C LEU A 50 -8.48 -0.47 -8.70
N ALA A 51 -7.82 0.54 -9.23
CA ALA A 51 -6.40 0.42 -9.56
C ALA A 51 -5.62 0.08 -8.29
N ALA A 52 -4.70 -0.88 -8.39
CA ALA A 52 -3.77 -1.18 -7.31
C ALA A 52 -3.04 0.10 -6.90
N ALA A 53 -2.72 0.23 -5.60
CA ALA A 53 -1.98 1.38 -5.10
C ALA A 53 -0.70 1.55 -5.94
N GLY A 54 -0.52 2.77 -6.48
CA GLY A 54 0.65 3.10 -7.27
C GLY A 54 1.94 3.11 -6.43
N PRO A 55 3.10 3.37 -7.05
CA PRO A 55 4.37 3.48 -6.34
C PRO A 55 4.28 4.51 -5.21
N GLU A 56 4.81 4.16 -4.04
CA GLU A 56 4.79 5.03 -2.86
C GLU A 56 5.55 6.34 -3.14
N LYS A 57 4.83 7.46 -3.08
CA LYS A 57 5.41 8.80 -3.16
C LYS A 57 5.63 9.29 -1.74
N PHE A 58 6.84 9.71 -1.43
CA PHE A 58 7.20 10.22 -0.10
C PHE A 58 7.03 11.74 -0.13
N SER A 59 6.01 12.23 0.58
CA SER A 59 5.82 13.67 0.74
C SER A 59 6.98 14.29 1.51
N GLU A 60 7.30 15.55 1.24
CA GLU A 60 8.31 16.31 1.99
C GLU A 60 7.98 16.35 3.49
N GLU A 61 6.69 16.43 3.84
CA GLU A 61 6.22 16.39 5.23
C GLU A 61 6.52 15.05 5.91
N PHE A 62 6.39 13.95 5.15
CA PHE A 62 6.70 12.61 5.65
C PHE A 62 8.19 12.47 5.93
N ILE A 63 9.05 12.93 5.01
CA ILE A 63 10.50 12.89 5.21
C ILE A 63 10.90 13.72 6.43
N LYS A 64 10.34 14.93 6.59
CA LYS A 64 10.60 15.76 7.78
C LYS A 64 10.23 15.04 9.08
N LYS A 65 9.05 14.42 9.12
CA LYS A 65 8.61 13.63 10.27
C LYS A 65 9.57 12.48 10.57
N GLN A 66 10.05 11.77 9.55
CA GLN A 66 11.02 10.67 9.72
C GLN A 66 12.37 11.17 10.27
N VAL A 67 12.80 12.39 9.93
CA VAL A 67 14.03 12.98 10.49
C VAL A 67 13.86 13.27 11.98
N GLU A 68 12.70 13.80 12.39
CA GLU A 68 12.38 14.03 13.80
C GLU A 68 12.33 12.73 14.60
N GLU A 69 11.64 11.71 14.08
CA GLU A 69 11.55 10.38 14.67
C GLU A 69 12.94 9.73 14.81
N TYR A 70 13.79 9.86 13.78
CA TYR A 70 15.18 9.39 13.82
C TYR A 70 16.01 10.07 14.92
N ASN A 71 15.92 11.39 15.04
CA ASN A 71 16.66 12.15 16.05
C ASN A 71 16.21 11.80 17.48
N MET A 72 14.92 11.59 17.68
CA MET A 72 14.36 11.13 18.95
C MET A 72 14.80 9.70 19.27
N GLY A 73 14.72 8.80 18.28
CA GLY A 73 15.18 7.42 18.38
C GLY A 73 16.67 7.31 18.69
N LYS A 74 17.51 8.17 18.09
CA LYS A 74 18.95 8.25 18.37
C LYS A 74 19.23 8.55 19.84
N ARG A 75 18.53 9.52 20.43
CA ARG A 75 18.67 9.86 21.85
C ARG A 75 18.22 8.72 22.76
N HIS A 76 17.12 8.05 22.41
CA HIS A 76 16.64 6.90 23.17
C HIS A 76 17.59 5.70 23.07
N LEU A 77 18.16 5.45 21.90
CA LEU A 77 19.14 4.39 21.71
C LEU A 77 20.41 4.66 22.54
N ALA A 78 20.93 5.88 22.51
CA ALA A 78 22.06 6.26 23.36
C ALA A 78 21.76 6.07 24.86
N ASN A 79 20.57 6.47 25.31
CA ASN A 79 20.14 6.25 26.70
C ASN A 79 20.05 4.77 27.07
N MET A 80 19.55 3.89 26.19
CA MET A 80 19.51 2.45 26.43
C MET A 80 20.91 1.83 26.51
N MET A 81 21.87 2.38 25.77
CA MET A 81 23.25 1.91 25.75
C MET A 81 24.14 2.56 26.82
N GLY A 82 23.63 3.56 27.54
CA GLY A 82 24.40 4.33 28.52
C GLY A 82 25.46 5.26 27.90
N GLU A 83 25.30 5.61 26.63
CA GLU A 83 26.22 6.46 25.87
C GLU A 83 25.72 7.91 25.79
N ASN A 84 26.63 8.84 25.50
CA ASN A 84 26.26 10.26 25.34
C ASN A 84 25.59 10.50 23.98
N PRO A 85 24.40 11.14 23.93
CA PRO A 85 23.62 11.30 22.69
C PRO A 85 24.32 12.18 21.64
N GLU A 86 25.13 13.15 22.08
CA GLU A 86 25.85 14.08 21.21
C GLU A 86 27.09 13.44 20.55
N THR A 87 27.76 12.51 21.25
CA THR A 87 28.95 11.79 20.73
C THR A 87 28.57 10.54 19.95
N PHE A 88 27.30 10.14 19.98
CA PHE A 88 26.82 8.89 19.39
C PHE A 88 26.91 8.91 17.85
N THR A 89 27.80 8.08 17.29
CA THR A 89 28.07 8.00 15.85
C THR A 89 27.22 6.95 15.15
N GLN A 90 27.18 6.95 13.82
CA GLN A 90 26.46 5.92 13.05
C GLN A 90 27.01 4.51 13.29
N GLN A 91 28.31 4.38 13.56
CA GLN A 91 28.91 3.08 13.86
C GLN A 91 28.44 2.54 15.21
N ASP A 92 28.26 3.43 16.20
CA ASP A 92 27.69 3.07 17.50
C ASP A 92 26.25 2.59 17.34
N ILE A 93 25.45 3.31 16.55
CA ILE A 93 24.08 2.91 16.20
C ILE A 93 24.07 1.50 15.60
N ASP A 94 24.88 1.25 14.57
CA ASP A 94 24.89 -0.04 13.88
C ASP A 94 25.32 -1.19 14.82
N ARG A 95 26.29 -0.93 15.71
CA ARG A 95 26.71 -1.88 16.76
C ARG A 95 25.58 -2.15 17.75
N SER A 96 24.92 -1.12 18.25
CA SER A 96 23.82 -1.23 19.19
C SER A 96 22.63 -1.98 18.60
N ILE A 97 22.26 -1.71 17.35
CA ILE A 97 21.17 -2.42 16.65
C ILE A 97 21.53 -3.89 16.44
N ALA A 98 22.76 -4.21 16.05
CA ALA A 98 23.21 -5.59 15.90
C ALA A 98 23.18 -6.37 17.22
N TYR A 99 23.44 -5.70 18.35
CA TYR A 99 23.37 -6.29 19.68
C TYR A 99 21.93 -6.48 20.18
N LEU A 100 21.09 -5.45 20.06
CA LEU A 100 19.69 -5.47 20.53
C LEU A 100 18.80 -6.38 19.66
N PHE A 101 19.04 -6.41 18.34
CA PHE A 101 18.25 -7.17 17.37
C PHE A 101 19.17 -8.09 16.54
N PRO A 102 19.69 -9.17 17.14
CA PRO A 102 20.59 -10.08 16.43
C PRO A 102 19.85 -10.76 15.27
N SER A 103 20.42 -10.65 14.06
CA SER A 103 19.88 -11.29 12.85
C SER A 103 20.92 -12.18 12.17
N GLY A 104 20.53 -13.41 11.86
CA GLY A 104 21.38 -14.40 11.18
C GLY A 104 21.30 -14.37 9.65
N LEU A 105 20.64 -13.36 9.07
CA LEU A 105 20.44 -13.27 7.62
C LEU A 105 21.77 -13.03 6.90
N PHE A 106 22.04 -13.79 5.83
CA PHE A 106 23.24 -13.62 5.02
C PHE A 106 23.24 -12.30 4.26
N ASP A 107 22.09 -11.89 3.73
CA ASP A 107 21.95 -10.59 3.08
C ASP A 107 21.94 -9.47 4.13
N LYS A 108 22.92 -8.56 4.03
CA LYS A 108 23.08 -7.43 4.95
C LYS A 108 21.93 -6.41 4.80
N LYS A 109 21.32 -6.31 3.61
CA LYS A 109 20.22 -5.36 3.36
C LYS A 109 18.90 -5.78 4.01
N ALA A 110 18.75 -7.07 4.31
CA ALA A 110 17.57 -7.63 4.95
C ALA A 110 17.65 -7.57 6.49
N ARG A 111 18.78 -7.14 7.05
CA ARG A 111 18.97 -7.03 8.50
C ARG A 111 18.31 -5.77 9.06
N PRO A 112 17.95 -5.75 10.35
CA PRO A 112 17.53 -4.52 11.03
C PRO A 112 18.62 -3.43 10.90
N LEU A 113 18.22 -2.23 10.52
CA LEU A 113 19.11 -1.08 10.38
C LEU A 113 18.37 0.21 10.78
N MET A 114 19.11 1.18 11.32
CA MET A 114 18.60 2.49 11.68
C MET A 114 19.54 3.55 11.11
N LYS A 115 19.07 4.31 10.11
CA LYS A 115 19.87 5.30 9.37
C LYS A 115 19.09 6.58 9.14
N HIS A 116 19.79 7.63 8.72
CA HIS A 116 19.14 8.88 8.33
C HIS A 116 18.17 8.65 7.15
N PRO A 117 16.97 9.26 7.15
CA PRO A 117 15.96 9.09 6.10
C PRO A 117 16.49 9.32 4.67
N ASP A 118 17.44 10.23 4.48
CA ASP A 118 18.05 10.52 3.17
C ASP A 118 18.81 9.34 2.55
N GLU A 119 19.31 8.40 3.37
CA GLU A 119 19.98 7.19 2.89
C GLU A 119 19.01 6.05 2.62
N ILE A 120 17.84 6.05 3.27
CA ILE A 120 16.84 4.98 3.19
C ILE A 120 15.89 5.24 2.03
N PHE A 121 15.37 6.47 1.93
CA PHE A 121 14.39 6.83 0.93
C PHE A 121 15.08 7.30 -0.36
N PRO A 122 14.61 6.84 -1.53
CA PRO A 122 15.14 7.30 -2.80
C PRO A 122 14.85 8.80 -2.96
N LYS A 123 15.84 9.55 -3.44
CA LYS A 123 15.68 10.98 -3.75
C LYS A 123 14.58 11.16 -4.79
N GLN A 124 13.50 11.84 -4.40
CA GLN A 124 12.39 12.14 -5.29
C GLN A 124 12.64 13.47 -5.99
N GLN A 125 12.28 13.55 -7.27
CA GLN A 125 12.31 14.83 -7.97
C GLN A 125 11.19 15.71 -7.43
N ALA A 126 11.54 16.95 -7.06
CA ALA A 126 10.55 17.95 -6.72
C ALA A 126 9.61 18.22 -7.90
N VAL A 127 8.46 18.80 -7.61
CA VAL A 127 7.51 19.23 -8.63
C VAL A 127 8.24 20.20 -9.59
N GLN A 128 8.14 19.95 -10.89
CA GLN A 128 8.91 20.66 -11.92
C GLN A 128 8.20 21.90 -12.48
N TRP A 129 7.00 22.20 -11.99
CA TRP A 129 6.16 23.33 -12.41
C TRP A 129 5.47 23.95 -11.19
N GLY A 130 5.14 25.24 -11.31
CA GLY A 130 4.40 25.97 -10.28
C GLY A 130 2.88 25.74 -10.36
N VAL A 131 2.15 26.51 -9.55
CA VAL A 131 0.67 26.52 -9.55
C VAL A 131 0.11 27.07 -10.87
N ASP A 132 0.89 27.91 -11.54
CA ASP A 132 0.63 28.44 -12.89
C ASP A 132 0.75 27.38 -14.00
N GLY A 133 1.31 26.21 -13.68
CA GLY A 133 1.57 25.13 -14.65
C GLY A 133 2.75 25.40 -15.58
N ARG A 134 3.48 26.51 -15.38
CA ARG A 134 4.69 26.81 -16.16
C ARG A 134 5.87 26.00 -15.62
N PRO A 135 6.58 25.23 -16.47
CA PRO A 135 7.78 24.54 -16.02
C PRO A 135 8.89 25.50 -15.60
N PHE A 136 9.65 25.13 -14.57
CA PHE A 136 10.75 25.96 -14.06
C PHE A 136 11.96 25.97 -15.01
N HIS A 137 12.23 24.85 -15.68
CA HIS A 137 13.37 24.70 -16.58
C HIS A 137 12.95 24.81 -18.05
N PHE A 138 13.70 25.55 -18.85
CA PHE A 138 13.40 25.74 -20.28
C PHE A 138 13.49 24.44 -21.10
N LEU A 139 14.42 23.53 -20.75
CA LEU A 139 14.53 22.19 -21.35
C LEU A 139 13.55 21.15 -20.78
N PHE A 140 12.52 21.55 -20.03
CA PHE A 140 11.55 20.61 -19.44
C PHE A 140 10.93 19.68 -20.50
N TYR A 141 10.52 20.23 -21.65
CA TYR A 141 9.86 19.47 -22.72
C TYR A 141 10.78 18.48 -23.46
N THR A 142 12.08 18.46 -23.16
CA THR A 142 13.00 17.41 -23.64
C THR A 142 12.83 16.08 -22.90
N GLY A 143 12.11 16.08 -21.77
CA GLY A 143 11.92 14.92 -20.88
C GLY A 143 13.13 14.57 -20.01
N LYS A 144 14.34 15.03 -20.36
CA LYS A 144 15.59 14.82 -19.59
C LYS A 144 16.32 16.14 -19.35
N GLN A 145 15.62 17.09 -18.70
CA GLN A 145 16.13 18.45 -18.50
C GLN A 145 17.54 18.51 -17.89
N SER A 146 17.83 17.71 -16.85
CA SER A 146 19.14 17.73 -16.17
C SER A 146 20.27 17.25 -17.07
N TYR A 147 20.00 16.24 -17.91
CA TYR A 147 20.99 15.70 -18.84
C TYR A 147 21.34 16.72 -19.95
N TYR A 148 20.33 17.27 -20.63
CA TYR A 148 20.58 18.23 -21.70
C TYR A 148 21.08 19.58 -21.19
N SER A 149 20.76 19.95 -19.95
CA SER A 149 21.33 21.15 -19.31
C SER A 149 22.85 21.02 -19.19
N LEU A 150 23.37 19.87 -18.72
CA LEU A 150 24.80 19.61 -18.65
C LEU A 150 25.47 19.67 -20.03
N MET A 151 24.89 18.97 -21.02
CA MET A 151 25.43 18.96 -22.39
C MET A 151 25.43 20.35 -23.03
N HIS A 152 24.43 21.19 -22.73
CA HIS A 152 24.35 22.52 -23.30
C HIS A 152 25.36 23.49 -22.69
N ILE A 153 25.68 23.33 -21.40
CA ILE A 153 26.66 24.17 -20.69
C ILE A 153 28.09 23.83 -21.10
N GLU A 154 28.42 22.56 -21.37
CA GLU A 154 29.78 22.14 -21.74
C GLU A 154 30.25 22.59 -23.14
N HIS A 155 29.37 23.16 -23.96
CA HIS A 155 29.69 23.64 -25.31
C HIS A 155 29.88 25.16 -25.42
N LEU A 156 29.90 25.88 -24.30
CA LEU A 156 30.19 27.32 -24.19
C LEU A 156 31.43 27.56 -23.32
#